data_AF-A0A7C1CKL4-F1
#
_entry.id   AF-A0A7C1CKL4-F1
#
_cell.length_a   1.000
_cell.length_b   1.000
_cell.length_c   1.000
_cell.angle_alpha   90.00
_cell.angle_beta   90.00
_cell.angle_gamma   90.00
#
_symmetry.space_group_name_H-M   'P 1'
#
loop_
_entity.id
_entity.type
_entity.pdbx_description
1 polymer ?
#
loop_
_entity_poly.entity_id
_entity_poly.type
_entity_poly.pdbx_seq_one_letter_code
_entity_poly.pdbx_strand_id
1 'polypeptide(L)' 'MAKNIYQKIWGAHLVAEPEGQDAILYIDRHYVHEVTSPQAFEGLRLAGRKVRRPELTFATMD' A
#
# COMPACT_ATOMS: atom_id res chain seq x y z
N MET A 1 -27.45 -1.72 11.60
CA MET A 1 -27.48 -0.99 10.31
C MET A 1 -26.56 -1.71 9.33
N ALA A 2 -26.97 -1.94 8.08
CA ALA A 2 -26.11 -2.63 7.12
C ALA A 2 -24.90 -1.77 6.75
N LYS A 3 -23.70 -2.38 6.66
CA LYS A 3 -22.48 -1.66 6.23
C LYS A 3 -22.57 -1.29 4.75
N ASN A 4 -22.16 -0.07 4.41
CA ASN A 4 -22.01 0.34 3.01
C ASN A 4 -20.75 -0.28 2.38
N ILE A 5 -20.55 -0.13 1.06
CA ILE A 5 -19.42 -0.74 0.34
C ILE A 5 -18.07 -0.24 0.86
N TYR A 6 -17.94 1.04 1.17
CA TYR A 6 -16.72 1.63 1.71
C TYR A 6 -16.32 0.98 3.04
N GLN A 7 -17.27 0.85 3.96
CA GLN A 7 -17.04 0.23 5.27
C GLN A 7 -16.68 -1.25 5.16
N LYS A 8 -17.22 -1.95 4.16
CA LYS A 8 -16.87 -3.34 3.87
C LYS A 8 -15.43 -3.44 3.35
N ILE A 9 -15.05 -2.61 2.39
CA ILE A 9 -13.69 -2.57 1.85
C ILE A 9 -12.70 -2.18 2.95
N TRP A 10 -12.94 -1.08 3.67
CA TRP A 10 -12.12 -0.64 4.79
C TRP A 10 -11.90 -1.76 5.81
N GLY A 11 -13.00 -2.38 6.29
CA GLY A 11 -12.93 -3.45 7.27
C GLY A 11 -12.20 -4.71 6.79
N ALA A 12 -12.17 -4.97 5.47
CA ALA A 12 -11.41 -6.09 4.91
C ALA A 12 -9.89 -5.84 4.87
N HIS A 13 -9.45 -4.58 4.93
CA HIS A 13 -8.05 -4.18 4.78
C HIS A 13 -7.43 -3.63 6.07
N LEU A 14 -8.22 -3.39 7.12
CA LEU A 14 -7.75 -2.90 8.41
C LEU A 14 -6.87 -3.95 9.10
N VAL A 15 -5.62 -3.60 9.37
CA VAL A 15 -4.64 -4.45 10.09
C VAL A 15 -4.63 -4.12 11.57
N ALA A 16 -4.60 -2.83 11.91
CA ALA A 16 -4.61 -2.35 13.28
C ALA A 16 -5.14 -0.92 13.36
N GLU A 17 -5.71 -0.55 14.51
CA GLU A 17 -6.17 0.80 14.81
C GLU A 17 -5.74 1.15 16.24
N PRO A 18 -4.46 1.49 16.46
CA PRO A 18 -3.95 1.82 17.79
C PRO A 18 -4.56 3.13 18.30
N GLU A 19 -4.81 3.20 19.60
CA GLU A 19 -5.36 4.41 20.22
C GLU A 19 -4.44 5.62 20.01
N GLY A 20 -5.02 6.72 19.53
CA GLY A 20 -4.29 7.97 19.27
C GLY A 20 -3.36 7.95 18.05
N GLN A 21 -3.42 6.90 17.20
CA GLN A 21 -2.64 6.80 15.97
C GLN A 21 -3.53 6.56 14.76
N ASP A 22 -2.97 6.74 13.58
CA ASP A 22 -3.67 6.42 12.34
C ASP A 22 -3.86 4.91 12.19
N ALA A 23 -4.98 4.54 11.57
CA ALA A 23 -5.25 3.17 11.20
C ALA A 23 -4.20 2.63 10.22
N ILE A 24 -3.76 1.40 10.46
CA ILE A 24 -2.85 0.68 9.56
C ILE A 24 -3.70 -0.16 8.62
N LEU A 25 -3.62 0.16 7.33
CA LEU A 25 -4.27 -0.61 6.27
C LEU A 25 -3.27 -1.46 5.51
N TYR A 26 -3.70 -2.64 5.10
CA TYR A 26 -2.99 -3.46 4.13
C TYR A 26 -3.29 -2.97 2.71
N ILE A 27 -2.25 -2.89 1.88
CA ILE A 27 -2.37 -2.56 0.46
C ILE A 27 -2.13 -3.82 -0.38
N ASP A 28 -3.17 -4.29 -1.06
CA ASP A 28 -3.14 -5.54 -1.83
C ASP A 28 -2.50 -5.41 -3.20
N ARG A 29 -2.40 -4.19 -3.75
CA ARG A 29 -1.78 -3.97 -5.06
C ARG A 29 -1.14 -2.60 -5.16
N HIS A 30 0.07 -2.58 -5.70
CA HIS A 30 0.81 -1.36 -5.98
C HIS A 30 0.90 -1.20 -7.50
N TYR A 31 0.45 -0.06 -8.02
CA TYR A 31 0.64 0.32 -9.41
C TYR A 31 1.73 1.39 -9.47
N VAL A 32 2.75 1.14 -10.28
CA VAL A 32 3.93 1.99 -10.38
C VAL A 32 4.19 2.36 -11.85
N HIS A 33 4.74 3.55 -12.08
CA HIS A 33 5.05 4.10 -13.40
C HIS A 33 6.41 4.83 -13.41
N GLU A 34 6.98 5.08 -14.59
CA GLU A 34 8.37 5.51 -14.78
C GLU A 34 8.73 6.87 -14.17
N VAL A 35 7.77 7.75 -13.87
CA VAL A 35 8.07 9.11 -13.40
C VAL A 35 8.34 9.20 -11.90
N THR A 36 7.51 8.57 -11.07
CA THR A 36 7.54 8.74 -9.60
C THR A 36 8.11 7.52 -8.85
N SER A 37 8.14 6.38 -9.53
CA SER A 37 8.57 5.12 -8.91
C SER A 37 10.08 5.00 -8.73
N PRO A 38 10.95 5.56 -9.59
CA PRO A 38 12.39 5.55 -9.34
C PRO A 38 12.76 6.14 -7.98
N GLN A 39 12.13 7.24 -7.58
CA GLN A 39 12.36 7.91 -6.29
C GLN A 39 11.90 7.03 -5.12
N ALA A 40 10.75 6.34 -5.26
CA ALA A 40 10.26 5.42 -4.24
C ALA A 40 11.19 4.20 -4.05
N PHE A 41 11.70 3.61 -5.15
CA PHE A 41 12.65 2.49 -5.09
C PHE A 41 14.00 2.91 -4.52
N GLU A 42 14.47 4.12 -4.84
CA GLU A 42 15.67 4.67 -4.24
C GLU A 42 15.52 4.85 -2.72
N GLY A 43 14.37 5.35 -2.27
CA GLY A 43 14.05 5.42 -0.84
C GLY A 43 14.11 4.07 -0.13
N LEU A 44 13.58 3.00 -0.76
CA LEU A 44 13.71 1.63 -0.25
C LEU A 44 15.17 1.20 -0.15
N ARG A 45 15.97 1.46 -1.19
CA ARG A 45 17.39 1.09 -1.23
C ARG A 45 18.19 1.79 -0.12
N LEU A 46 17.99 3.10 0.06
CA LEU A 46 18.64 3.89 1.12
C LEU A 46 18.25 3.40 2.52
N ALA A 47 17.01 2.94 2.70
CA ALA A 47 16.54 2.35 3.95
C ALA A 47 16.97 0.87 4.14
N GLY A 48 17.75 0.28 3.20
CA GLY A 48 18.14 -1.12 3.24
C GLY A 48 16.96 -2.10 3.08
N ARG A 49 15.86 -1.66 2.47
CA ARG A 49 14.62 -2.42 2.30
C ARG A 49 14.47 -2.94 0.87
N LYS A 50 13.76 -4.05 0.74
CA LYS A 50 13.31 -4.60 -0.54
C LYS A 50 11.82 -4.34 -0.71
N VAL A 51 11.35 -4.41 -1.94
CA VAL A 51 9.91 -4.48 -2.23
C VAL A 51 9.36 -5.71 -1.52
N ARG A 52 8.37 -5.52 -0.64
CA ARG A 52 7.86 -6.57 0.25
C ARG A 52 7.07 -7.66 -0.49
N ARG A 53 6.31 -7.27 -1.52
CA ARG A 53 5.42 -8.13 -2.32
C ARG A 53 5.59 -7.85 -3.81
N PRO A 54 6.73 -8.22 -4.44
CA PRO A 54 6.96 -7.96 -5.85
C PRO A 54 5.84 -8.48 -6.77
N GLU A 55 5.23 -9.61 -6.42
CA GLU A 55 4.13 -10.23 -7.13
C GLU A 55 2.82 -9.43 -7.12
N LEU A 56 2.68 -8.48 -6.19
CA LEU A 56 1.54 -7.57 -6.07
C LEU A 56 1.88 -6.14 -6.52
N THR A 57 3.10 -5.92 -7.03
CA THR A 57 3.56 -4.63 -7.55
C THR A 57 3.65 -4.70 -9.06
N PHE A 58 2.75 -4.01 -9.75
CA PHE A 58 2.70 -3.99 -11.20
C PHE A 58 3.24 -2.67 -11.74
N ALA A 59 4.23 -2.76 -12.63
CA ALA A 59 4.81 -1.62 -13.32
C ALA A 59 4.28 -1.55 -14.74
N THR A 60 3.85 -0.36 -15.14
CA THR A 60 3.61 -0.03 -16.55
C THR A 60 4.54 1.11 -16.94
N MET A 61 5.00 1.06 -18.20
CA MET A 61 5.53 2.24 -18.86
C MET A 61 4.35 2.91 -19.56
N ASP A 62 4.21 4.21 -19.42
CA ASP A 62 3.31 5.02 -20.25
C ASP A 62 4.09 5.66 -21.41
#